data_AF-A0A2A4UIZ0-F1
#
_entry.id   AF-A0A2A4UIZ0-F1
#
_cell.length_a   1.000
_cell.length_b   1.000
_cell.length_c   1.000
_cell.angle_alpha   90.00
_cell.angle_beta   90.00
_cell.angle_gamma   90.00
#
_symmetry.space_group_name_H-M   'P 1'
#
loop_
_entity.id
_entity.type
_entity.pdbx_description
1 polymer ?
#
loop_
_entity_poly.entity_id
_entity_poly.type
_entity_poly.pdbx_seq_one_letter_code
_entity_poly.pdbx_strand_id
1 'polypeptide(L)'
;MTKTETIDIIVHGTASGPDYHRLVTILALKNVPWSFSPRPPAILKGLCDDFPIMQYGPCYFEGSIIATLALEQLQPNPSLFPNGNCGMPLALSWWSDSFYKSGNDPALLQKNCVLISRQIADGRYFLQGATPGLADVHSFAPLKALQHDGHDISSVLKADSLLQSWYQRMDQLAPGGKTATLPRISSTDYPECDLISDKIILKDSHIILWKNSFPKK
;
A
#
# COMPACT_ATOMS: atom_id res chain seq x y z
N MET A 1 -21.81 -8.03 29.62
CA MET A 1 -21.11 -7.11 28.69
C MET A 1 -19.94 -7.85 28.09
N THR A 2 -20.03 -8.24 26.83
CA THR A 2 -18.89 -8.75 26.05
C THR A 2 -17.92 -7.60 25.82
N LYS A 3 -16.69 -7.69 26.34
CA LYS A 3 -15.61 -6.75 25.98
C LYS A 3 -15.38 -6.89 24.48
N THR A 4 -15.64 -5.83 23.71
CA THR A 4 -15.16 -5.76 22.33
C THR A 4 -13.64 -5.75 22.39
N GLU A 5 -13.02 -6.89 22.09
CA GLU A 5 -11.58 -6.94 21.92
C GLU A 5 -11.19 -6.13 20.69
N THR A 6 -10.22 -5.27 20.89
CA THR A 6 -9.68 -4.38 19.88
C THR A 6 -8.35 -4.95 19.40
N ILE A 7 -8.18 -5.08 18.08
CA ILE A 7 -6.93 -5.56 17.48
C ILE A 7 -6.26 -4.43 16.74
N ASP A 8 -5.00 -4.19 17.08
CA ASP A 8 -4.16 -3.21 16.40
C ASP A 8 -3.65 -3.78 15.08
N ILE A 9 -3.59 -2.92 14.06
CA ILE A 9 -2.78 -3.20 12.87
C ILE A 9 -1.34 -2.81 13.16
N ILE A 10 -0.41 -3.73 12.86
CA ILE A 10 1.02 -3.49 12.98
C ILE A 10 1.64 -3.64 11.60
N VAL A 11 2.40 -2.64 11.15
CA VAL A 11 3.20 -2.73 9.93
C VAL A 11 4.62 -3.09 10.33
N HIS A 12 5.11 -4.21 9.78
CA HIS A 12 6.47 -4.69 9.99
C HIS A 12 7.37 -4.48 8.77
N GLY A 13 8.67 -4.34 9.02
CA GLY A 13 9.69 -4.30 7.97
C GLY A 13 10.49 -3.01 8.00
N THR A 14 11.06 -2.63 6.85
CA THR A 14 11.79 -1.37 6.70
C THR A 14 10.81 -0.25 6.36
N ALA A 15 10.92 0.89 7.04
CA ALA A 15 10.11 2.09 6.78
C ALA A 15 10.59 2.86 5.53
N SER A 16 10.85 2.15 4.43
CA SER A 16 11.37 2.74 3.19
C SER A 16 10.88 1.97 1.95
N GLY A 17 11.08 2.59 0.79
CA GLY A 17 10.75 2.00 -0.50
C GLY A 17 9.27 2.12 -0.88
N PRO A 18 8.93 1.85 -2.16
CA PRO A 18 7.60 2.08 -2.68
C PRO A 18 6.52 1.26 -1.97
N ASP A 19 6.79 0.00 -1.67
CA ASP A 19 5.76 -0.88 -1.12
C ASP A 19 5.36 -0.51 0.32
N TYR A 20 6.31 -0.05 1.14
CA TYR A 20 6.02 0.55 2.44
C TYR A 20 5.14 1.80 2.29
N HIS A 21 5.52 2.72 1.41
CA HIS A 21 4.74 3.93 1.16
C HIS A 21 3.34 3.63 0.61
N ARG A 22 3.16 2.56 -0.18
CA ARG A 22 1.83 2.10 -0.59
C ARG A 22 1.01 1.69 0.62
N LEU A 23 1.51 0.77 1.43
CA LEU A 23 0.77 0.21 2.56
C LEU A 23 0.33 1.30 3.54
N VAL A 24 1.22 2.21 3.93
CA VAL A 24 0.86 3.29 4.87
C VAL A 24 -0.13 4.29 4.26
N THR A 25 -0.06 4.53 2.95
CA THR A 25 -1.05 5.37 2.24
C THR A 25 -2.40 4.66 2.14
N ILE A 26 -2.42 3.34 1.92
CA ILE A 26 -3.66 2.54 1.93
C ILE A 26 -4.35 2.62 3.29
N LEU A 27 -3.60 2.40 4.37
CA LEU A 27 -4.10 2.52 5.74
C LEU A 27 -4.68 3.91 6.01
N ALA A 28 -4.06 4.94 5.45
CA ALA A 28 -4.55 6.31 5.50
C ALA A 28 -5.90 6.53 4.85
N LEU A 29 -6.03 6.08 3.60
CA LEU A 29 -7.25 6.25 2.82
C LEU A 29 -8.40 5.51 3.49
N LYS A 30 -8.11 4.37 4.11
CA LYS A 30 -9.05 3.61 4.93
C LYS A 30 -9.33 4.26 6.29
N ASN A 31 -8.58 5.29 6.70
CA ASN A 31 -8.60 5.87 8.04
C ASN A 31 -8.40 4.79 9.13
N VAL A 32 -7.55 3.82 8.83
CA VAL A 32 -7.24 2.70 9.72
C VAL A 32 -6.03 3.07 10.58
N PRO A 33 -6.18 3.06 11.90
CA PRO A 33 -5.06 3.26 12.81
C PRO A 33 -4.09 2.08 12.76
N TRP A 34 -2.80 2.38 12.94
CA TRP A 34 -1.74 1.38 12.87
C TRP A 34 -0.50 1.83 13.65
N SER A 35 0.34 0.85 13.99
CA SER A 35 1.65 1.07 14.61
C SER A 35 2.76 0.43 13.78
N PHE A 36 3.98 0.94 13.92
CA PHE A 36 5.14 0.40 13.21
C PHE A 36 5.99 -0.48 14.13
N SER A 37 6.44 -1.62 13.63
CA SER A 37 7.47 -2.44 14.27
C SER A 37 8.56 -2.78 13.25
N PRO A 38 9.84 -2.45 13.48
CA PRO A 38 10.89 -2.68 12.49
C PRO A 38 11.17 -4.16 12.21
N ARG A 39 10.60 -5.09 13.00
CA ARG A 39 10.81 -6.53 12.85
C ARG A 39 9.49 -7.29 12.98
N PRO A 40 9.22 -8.27 12.10
CA PRO A 40 8.14 -9.23 12.32
C PRO A 40 8.48 -10.17 13.50
N PRO A 41 7.49 -10.89 14.03
CA PRO A 41 7.71 -11.95 15.01
C PRO A 41 8.78 -12.94 14.55
N ALA A 42 9.59 -13.44 15.49
CA ALA A 42 10.72 -14.32 15.18
C ALA A 42 10.33 -15.61 14.43
N ILE A 43 9.09 -16.08 14.61
CA ILE A 43 8.55 -17.27 13.93
C ILE A 43 8.38 -17.07 12.41
N LEU A 44 8.29 -15.82 11.94
CA LEU A 44 8.20 -15.50 10.50
C LEU A 44 9.57 -15.36 9.83
N LYS A 45 10.66 -15.47 10.59
CA LYS A 45 12.02 -15.29 10.08
C LYS A 45 12.31 -16.34 9.00
N GLY A 46 12.74 -15.86 7.82
CA GLY A 46 13.06 -16.72 6.68
C GLY A 46 11.84 -17.21 5.88
N LEU A 47 10.62 -16.86 6.30
CA LEU A 47 9.41 -17.14 5.54
C LEU A 47 8.98 -15.95 4.69
N CYS A 48 9.36 -14.75 5.11
CA CYS A 48 9.05 -13.50 4.43
C CYS A 48 10.26 -12.96 3.67
N ASP A 49 9.97 -12.25 2.60
CA ASP A 49 10.84 -11.49 1.74
C ASP A 49 11.00 -10.02 2.23
N ASP A 50 11.74 -9.19 1.47
CA ASP A 50 11.96 -7.77 1.77
C ASP A 50 10.75 -6.86 1.47
N PHE A 51 9.55 -7.36 1.76
CA PHE A 51 8.31 -6.58 1.68
C PHE A 51 7.84 -6.20 3.09
N PRO A 52 7.13 -5.07 3.23
CA PRO A 52 6.44 -4.76 4.48
C PRO A 52 5.37 -5.83 4.76
N ILE A 53 5.15 -6.14 6.03
CA ILE A 53 4.12 -7.11 6.44
C ILE A 53 3.07 -6.38 7.26
N MET A 54 1.81 -6.48 6.87
CA MET A 54 0.69 -6.02 7.70
C MET A 54 0.24 -7.16 8.62
N GLN A 55 0.30 -6.95 9.93
CA GLN A 55 -0.27 -7.84 10.94
C GLN A 55 -1.64 -7.33 11.36
N TYR A 56 -2.61 -8.25 11.42
CA TYR A 56 -3.90 -8.08 12.08
C TYR A 56 -4.20 -9.31 12.94
N GLY A 57 -3.95 -9.20 14.25
CA GLY A 57 -4.08 -10.32 15.17
C GLY A 57 -3.14 -11.48 14.80
N PRO A 58 -3.67 -12.70 14.53
CA PRO A 58 -2.86 -13.84 14.09
C PRO A 58 -2.57 -13.86 12.57
N CYS A 59 -3.15 -12.93 11.80
CA CYS A 59 -3.03 -12.90 10.34
C CYS A 59 -1.91 -11.94 9.92
N TYR A 60 -1.06 -12.38 8.98
CA TYR A 60 0.06 -11.61 8.45
C TYR A 60 -0.03 -11.59 6.92
N PHE A 61 0.00 -10.40 6.34
CA PHE A 61 -0.14 -10.17 4.91
C PHE A 61 1.13 -9.52 4.38
N GLU A 62 1.88 -10.25 3.58
CA GLU A 62 3.14 -9.75 3.02
C GLU A 62 2.90 -8.88 1.77
N GLY A 63 3.39 -7.66 1.80
CA GLY A 63 3.28 -6.70 0.69
C GLY A 63 1.96 -5.94 0.64
N SER A 64 2.00 -4.77 -0.01
CA SER A 64 0.88 -3.83 -0.04
C SER A 64 -0.36 -4.36 -0.77
N ILE A 65 -0.22 -5.26 -1.75
CA ILE A 65 -1.35 -5.80 -2.53
C ILE A 65 -2.18 -6.77 -1.71
N ILE A 66 -1.54 -7.75 -1.07
CA ILE A 66 -2.24 -8.74 -0.23
C ILE A 66 -2.89 -8.01 0.95
N ALA A 67 -2.19 -7.05 1.56
CA ALA A 67 -2.75 -6.19 2.61
C ALA A 67 -3.96 -5.37 2.12
N THR A 68 -3.93 -4.86 0.88
CA THR A 68 -5.07 -4.15 0.26
C THR A 68 -6.32 -5.02 0.21
N LEU A 69 -6.18 -6.27 -0.26
CA LEU A 69 -7.32 -7.20 -0.36
C LEU A 69 -7.89 -7.51 1.02
N ALA A 70 -7.02 -7.76 2.00
CA ALA A 70 -7.44 -7.97 3.39
C ALA A 70 -8.19 -6.76 3.95
N LEU A 71 -7.71 -5.54 3.71
CA LEU A 71 -8.34 -4.30 4.18
C LEU A 71 -9.66 -3.99 3.46
N GLU A 72 -9.79 -4.29 2.16
CA GLU A 72 -11.06 -4.17 1.45
C GLU A 72 -12.12 -5.11 2.02
N GLN A 73 -11.74 -6.32 2.42
CA GLN A 73 -12.65 -7.25 3.07
C GLN A 73 -12.99 -6.81 4.50
N LEU A 74 -11.99 -6.41 5.29
CA LEU A 74 -12.18 -5.99 6.69
C LEU A 74 -12.98 -4.69 6.81
N GLN A 75 -12.73 -3.75 5.91
CA GLN A 75 -13.36 -2.44 5.90
C GLN A 75 -13.67 -2.02 4.45
N PRO A 76 -14.81 -2.44 3.87
CA PRO A 76 -15.16 -2.14 2.48
C PRO A 76 -15.32 -0.65 2.17
N ASN A 77 -15.58 0.17 3.20
CA ASN A 77 -15.80 1.62 3.05
C ASN A 77 -14.80 2.43 3.90
N PRO A 78 -14.13 3.45 3.32
CA PRO A 78 -14.16 3.81 1.90
C PRO A 78 -13.44 2.76 1.04
N SER A 79 -13.94 2.48 -0.17
CA SER A 79 -13.25 1.54 -1.07
C SER A 79 -12.06 2.21 -1.74
N LEU A 80 -10.98 1.45 -1.93
CA LEU A 80 -9.80 1.82 -2.70
C LEU A 80 -10.04 1.71 -4.22
N PHE A 81 -11.25 1.28 -4.63
CA PHE A 81 -11.65 1.13 -6.03
C PHE A 81 -12.85 2.04 -6.34
N PRO A 82 -12.66 3.36 -6.43
CA PRO A 82 -13.75 4.34 -6.47
C PRO A 82 -14.70 4.21 -7.67
N ASN A 83 -14.27 3.55 -8.76
CA ASN A 83 -15.11 3.28 -9.93
C ASN A 83 -15.54 1.80 -10.06
N GLY A 84 -15.41 1.01 -9.00
CA GLY A 84 -15.69 -0.43 -9.01
C GLY A 84 -14.72 -1.28 -9.83
N ASN A 85 -13.67 -0.68 -10.40
CA ASN A 85 -12.64 -1.39 -11.16
C ASN A 85 -11.45 -1.73 -10.25
N CYS A 86 -11.38 -2.99 -9.79
CA CYS A 86 -10.28 -3.50 -8.97
C CYS A 86 -9.10 -4.02 -9.81
N GLY A 87 -9.37 -4.64 -10.97
CA GLY A 87 -8.35 -5.30 -11.77
C GLY A 87 -7.28 -4.34 -12.30
N MET A 88 -7.67 -3.18 -12.84
CA MET A 88 -6.68 -2.23 -13.38
C MET A 88 -5.76 -1.61 -12.31
N PRO A 89 -6.27 -1.09 -11.17
CA PRO A 89 -5.40 -0.62 -10.11
C PRO A 89 -4.49 -1.71 -9.54
N LEU A 90 -5.00 -2.92 -9.31
CA LEU A 90 -4.18 -4.05 -8.85
C LEU A 90 -3.06 -4.37 -9.85
N ALA A 91 -3.36 -4.35 -11.15
CA ALA A 91 -2.36 -4.55 -12.19
C ALA A 91 -1.32 -3.41 -12.28
N LEU A 92 -1.72 -2.16 -11.98
CA LEU A 92 -0.83 -0.98 -12.03
C LEU A 92 0.34 -1.09 -11.04
N SER A 93 0.17 -1.83 -9.95
CA SER A 93 1.20 -2.08 -8.94
C SER A 93 2.53 -2.54 -9.57
N TRP A 94 2.49 -3.44 -10.54
CA TRP A 94 3.68 -3.98 -11.20
C TRP A 94 4.38 -2.99 -12.12
N TRP A 95 3.63 -2.07 -12.72
CA TRP A 95 4.15 -1.09 -13.68
C TRP A 95 4.69 0.15 -12.96
N SER A 96 4.04 0.55 -11.86
CA SER A 96 4.38 1.78 -11.15
C SER A 96 5.79 1.79 -10.55
N ASP A 97 6.39 0.62 -10.28
CA ASP A 97 7.76 0.51 -9.77
C ASP A 97 8.85 0.57 -10.86
N SER A 98 8.50 0.63 -12.14
CA SER A 98 9.46 0.41 -13.23
C SER A 98 10.63 1.40 -13.21
N PHE A 99 10.38 2.67 -12.86
CA PHE A 99 11.46 3.67 -12.75
C PHE A 99 12.28 3.56 -11.47
N TYR A 100 11.65 3.18 -10.35
CA TYR A 100 12.35 2.97 -9.09
C TYR A 100 13.31 1.77 -9.21
N LYS A 101 12.85 0.71 -9.87
CA LYS A 101 13.64 -0.49 -10.16
C LYS A 101 14.74 -0.27 -11.20
N SER A 102 14.63 0.73 -12.07
CA SER A 102 15.64 1.05 -13.09
C SER A 102 16.80 1.91 -12.57
N GLY A 103 17.03 1.92 -11.25
CA GLY A 103 18.07 2.76 -10.63
C GLY A 103 17.74 4.26 -10.65
N ASN A 104 16.46 4.60 -10.60
CA ASN A 104 15.98 5.99 -10.54
C ASN A 104 16.33 6.81 -11.79
N ASP A 105 16.24 6.20 -12.97
CA ASP A 105 16.48 6.85 -14.27
C ASP A 105 15.60 8.11 -14.42
N PRO A 106 16.20 9.33 -14.50
CA PRO A 106 15.45 10.57 -14.64
C PRO A 106 14.54 10.62 -15.87
N ALA A 107 14.94 9.98 -16.98
CA ALA A 107 14.13 9.97 -18.19
C ALA A 107 12.89 9.08 -18.02
N LEU A 108 13.02 7.95 -17.33
CA LEU A 108 11.88 7.07 -17.04
C LEU A 108 10.97 7.67 -15.97
N LEU A 109 11.53 8.36 -14.96
CA LEU A 109 10.78 9.16 -14.01
C LEU A 109 9.91 10.21 -14.72
N GLN A 110 10.51 11.03 -15.60
CA GLN A 110 9.79 12.05 -16.36
C GLN A 110 8.65 11.45 -17.18
N LYS A 111 8.87 10.31 -17.85
CA LYS A 111 7.83 9.61 -18.63
C LYS A 111 6.67 9.16 -17.75
N ASN A 112 6.94 8.58 -16.58
CA ASN A 112 5.90 8.17 -15.64
C ASN A 112 5.10 9.37 -15.14
N CYS A 113 5.78 10.46 -14.77
CA CYS A 113 5.15 11.71 -14.36
C CYS A 113 4.21 12.27 -15.45
N VAL A 114 4.64 12.27 -16.72
CA VAL A 114 3.79 12.72 -17.84
C VAL A 114 2.54 11.85 -18.00
N LEU A 115 2.61 10.54 -17.76
CA LEU A 115 1.44 9.67 -17.83
C LEU A 115 0.40 9.99 -16.75
N ILE A 116 0.86 10.32 -15.54
CA ILE A 116 0.00 10.77 -14.42
C ILE A 116 -0.71 12.07 -14.82
N SER A 117 0.04 13.08 -15.26
CA SER A 117 -0.54 14.39 -15.66
C SER A 117 -1.53 14.26 -16.80
N ARG A 118 -1.22 13.44 -17.82
CA ARG A 118 -2.15 13.16 -18.92
C ARG A 118 -3.45 12.52 -18.46
N GLN A 119 -3.38 11.62 -17.48
CA GLN A 119 -4.56 10.94 -16.95
C GLN A 119 -5.53 11.92 -16.24
N ILE A 120 -5.01 12.99 -15.64
CA ILE A 120 -5.81 14.01 -14.93
C ILE A 120 -6.03 15.30 -15.72
N ALA A 121 -5.54 15.37 -16.97
CA ALA A 121 -5.63 16.56 -17.81
C ALA A 121 -7.08 16.94 -18.19
N ASP A 122 -8.03 16.02 -18.04
CA ASP A 122 -9.46 16.26 -18.26
C ASP A 122 -10.17 16.86 -17.03
N GLY A 123 -9.43 17.22 -15.98
CA GLY A 123 -9.94 17.94 -14.81
C GLY A 123 -10.39 17.07 -13.66
N ARG A 124 -10.28 15.74 -13.75
CA ARG A 124 -10.51 14.86 -12.60
C ARG A 124 -9.52 15.13 -11.46
N TYR A 125 -9.95 14.87 -10.24
CA TYR A 125 -9.17 15.20 -9.04
C TYR A 125 -8.10 14.15 -8.70
N PHE A 126 -8.38 12.89 -9.03
CA PHE A 126 -7.55 11.71 -8.84
C PHE A 126 -7.59 10.83 -10.09
N LEU A 127 -6.68 9.86 -10.22
CA LEU A 127 -6.50 9.08 -11.46
C LEU A 127 -7.78 8.37 -11.92
N GLN A 128 -8.63 8.00 -10.97
CA GLN A 128 -9.90 7.34 -11.22
C GLN A 128 -11.13 8.23 -10.98
N GLY A 129 -11.00 9.52 -10.64
CA GLY A 129 -12.18 10.39 -10.53
C GLY A 129 -12.09 11.43 -9.41
N ALA A 130 -13.15 11.56 -8.63
CA ALA A 130 -13.27 12.58 -7.58
C ALA A 130 -12.65 12.16 -6.24
N THR A 131 -12.49 10.86 -5.99
CA THR A 131 -11.94 10.30 -4.76
C THR A 131 -10.62 9.55 -5.03
N PRO A 132 -9.68 9.54 -4.07
CA PRO A 132 -8.42 8.83 -4.24
C PRO A 132 -8.65 7.32 -4.22
N GLY A 133 -7.89 6.58 -5.03
CA GLY A 133 -7.95 5.13 -5.08
C GLY A 133 -6.57 4.47 -5.13
N LEU A 134 -6.58 3.15 -5.27
CA LEU A 134 -5.36 2.35 -5.35
C LEU A 134 -4.48 2.74 -6.56
N ALA A 135 -5.09 3.24 -7.65
CA ALA A 135 -4.32 3.76 -8.78
C ALA A 135 -3.43 4.94 -8.35
N ASP A 136 -3.98 5.90 -7.60
CA ASP A 136 -3.22 7.04 -7.09
C ASP A 136 -2.12 6.59 -6.13
N VAL A 137 -2.43 5.64 -5.24
CA VAL A 137 -1.45 5.04 -4.32
C VAL A 137 -0.25 4.46 -5.08
N HIS A 138 -0.51 3.66 -6.11
CA HIS A 138 0.55 3.04 -6.90
C HIS A 138 1.41 4.07 -7.63
N SER A 139 0.81 5.13 -8.18
CA SER A 139 1.55 6.21 -8.83
C SER A 139 2.30 7.12 -7.85
N PHE A 140 1.77 7.33 -6.64
CA PHE A 140 2.33 8.22 -5.62
C PHE A 140 3.53 7.59 -4.90
N ALA A 141 3.40 6.34 -4.49
CA ALA A 141 4.36 5.71 -3.56
C ALA A 141 5.81 5.65 -4.08
N PRO A 142 6.07 5.34 -5.37
CA PRO A 142 7.42 5.40 -5.93
C PRO A 142 8.06 6.81 -5.88
N LEU A 143 7.27 7.87 -6.12
CA LEU A 143 7.73 9.26 -6.00
C LEU A 143 8.02 9.61 -4.54
N LYS A 144 7.17 9.16 -3.62
CA LYS A 144 7.38 9.36 -2.18
C LYS A 144 8.62 8.64 -1.67
N ALA A 145 8.86 7.41 -2.14
CA ALA A 145 10.06 6.64 -1.84
C ALA A 145 11.33 7.37 -2.31
N LEU A 146 11.36 7.86 -3.55
CA LEU A 146 12.47 8.68 -4.05
C LEU A 146 12.75 9.89 -3.15
N GLN A 147 11.70 10.64 -2.81
CA GLN A 147 11.83 11.80 -1.94
C GLN A 147 12.37 11.42 -0.56
N HIS A 148 11.87 10.33 0.02
CA HIS A 148 12.33 9.79 1.31
C HIS A 148 13.80 9.38 1.26
N ASP A 149 14.23 8.78 0.16
CA ASP A 149 15.59 8.32 -0.06
C ASP A 149 16.56 9.46 -0.48
N GLY A 150 16.09 10.71 -0.47
CA GLY A 150 16.90 11.91 -0.70
C GLY A 150 17.06 12.32 -2.16
N HIS A 151 16.34 11.69 -3.09
CA HIS A 151 16.36 12.08 -4.50
C HIS A 151 15.55 13.36 -4.74
N ASP A 152 16.07 14.27 -5.57
CA ASP A 152 15.35 15.48 -5.96
C ASP A 152 14.25 15.17 -6.99
N ILE A 153 13.00 15.17 -6.52
CA ILE A 153 11.80 15.15 -7.38
C ILE A 153 11.20 16.54 -7.58
N SER A 154 11.75 17.58 -6.94
CA SER A 154 11.15 18.92 -6.95
C SER A 154 11.20 19.57 -8.33
N SER A 155 12.22 19.25 -9.13
CA SER A 155 12.34 19.71 -10.52
C SER A 155 11.20 19.21 -11.40
N VAL A 156 10.89 17.90 -11.36
CA VAL A 156 9.79 17.32 -12.14
C VAL A 156 8.42 17.79 -11.65
N LEU A 157 8.24 17.95 -10.33
CA LEU A 157 7.00 18.48 -9.77
C LEU A 157 6.78 19.93 -10.21
N LYS A 158 7.79 20.82 -10.08
CA LYS A 158 7.65 22.24 -10.45
C LYS A 158 7.46 22.47 -11.95
N ALA A 159 7.93 21.55 -12.79
CA ALA A 159 7.78 21.63 -14.24
C ALA A 159 6.34 21.34 -14.71
N ASP A 160 5.50 20.72 -13.87
CA ASP A 160 4.14 20.32 -14.23
C ASP A 160 3.16 20.61 -13.07
N SER A 161 2.40 21.69 -13.23
CA SER A 161 1.44 22.15 -12.21
C SER A 161 0.32 21.14 -11.91
N LEU A 162 -0.08 20.30 -12.87
CA LEU A 162 -1.11 19.26 -12.65
C LEU A 162 -0.53 18.16 -11.76
N LEU A 163 0.67 17.69 -12.09
CA LEU A 163 1.40 16.70 -11.29
C LEU A 163 1.68 17.23 -9.88
N GLN A 164 2.18 18.46 -9.77
CA GLN A 164 2.48 19.09 -8.47
C GLN A 164 1.25 19.13 -7.58
N SER A 165 0.12 19.59 -8.13
CA SER A 165 -1.13 19.72 -7.39
C SER A 165 -1.67 18.35 -6.97
N TRP A 166 -1.61 17.35 -7.84
CA TRP A 166 -2.00 15.97 -7.52
C TRP A 166 -1.10 15.36 -6.44
N TYR A 167 0.22 15.50 -6.57
CA TYR A 167 1.18 15.00 -5.59
C TYR A 167 0.95 15.60 -4.21
N GLN A 168 0.74 16.93 -4.13
CA GLN A 168 0.44 17.60 -2.87
C GLN A 168 -0.84 17.09 -2.22
N ARG A 169 -1.89 16.80 -2.99
CA ARG A 169 -3.12 16.18 -2.45
C ARG A 169 -2.83 14.80 -1.87
N MET A 170 -2.10 13.96 -2.59
CA MET A 170 -1.73 12.63 -2.10
C MET A 170 -0.84 12.69 -0.86
N ASP A 171 0.12 13.63 -0.82
CA ASP A 171 1.03 13.81 0.31
C ASP A 171 0.30 14.31 1.57
N GLN A 172 -0.74 15.13 1.41
CA GLN A 172 -1.63 15.55 2.51
C GLN A 172 -2.53 14.42 3.03
N LEU A 173 -2.87 13.45 2.17
CA LEU A 173 -3.65 12.27 2.57
C LEU A 173 -2.81 11.24 3.30
N ALA A 174 -1.50 11.15 3.00
CA ALA A 174 -0.56 10.27 3.67
C ALA A 174 -0.32 10.71 5.14
N PRO A 175 -0.62 9.89 6.17
CA PRO A 175 -0.58 10.25 7.56
C PRO A 175 0.66 9.67 8.24
N GLY A 176 1.15 10.40 9.25
CA GLY A 176 1.84 9.78 10.37
C GLY A 176 0.86 8.94 11.18
N GLY A 177 1.24 7.72 11.56
CA GLY A 177 0.36 6.74 12.20
C GLY A 177 -0.47 7.31 13.36
N LYS A 178 -1.74 6.91 13.44
CA LYS A 178 -2.63 7.21 14.57
C LYS A 178 -2.83 5.93 15.38
N THR A 179 -2.83 6.03 16.70
CA THR A 179 -3.24 4.98 17.63
C THR A 179 -4.75 5.00 17.80
N ALA A 180 -5.43 4.02 17.23
CA ALA A 180 -6.81 3.65 17.52
C ALA A 180 -6.97 2.17 17.15
N THR A 181 -8.15 1.63 17.39
CA THR A 181 -8.39 0.19 17.38
C THR A 181 -9.50 -0.19 16.42
N LEU A 182 -9.31 -1.28 15.67
CA LEU A 182 -10.40 -1.88 14.89
C LEU A 182 -11.16 -2.91 15.73
N PRO A 183 -12.48 -3.08 15.51
CA PRO A 183 -13.21 -4.19 16.12
C PRO A 183 -12.55 -5.52 15.70
N ARG A 184 -12.39 -6.45 16.63
CA ARG A 184 -11.96 -7.82 16.31
C ARG A 184 -12.97 -8.48 15.38
N ILE A 185 -12.62 -8.60 14.11
CA ILE A 185 -13.26 -9.53 13.18
C ILE A 185 -12.40 -10.79 13.24
N SER A 186 -12.94 -11.88 13.79
CA SER A 186 -12.23 -13.15 13.95
C SER A 186 -12.03 -13.91 12.63
N SER A 187 -12.10 -13.22 11.47
CA SER A 187 -11.94 -13.89 10.19
C SER A 187 -10.48 -14.24 9.98
N THR A 188 -10.21 -15.54 9.94
CA THR A 188 -8.99 -16.13 9.38
C THR A 188 -9.18 -16.52 7.90
N ASP A 189 -10.33 -16.13 7.34
CA ASP A 189 -10.73 -16.43 5.97
C ASP A 189 -10.62 -15.18 5.11
N TYR A 190 -9.75 -15.23 4.10
CA TYR A 190 -9.44 -14.15 3.16
C TYR A 190 -9.31 -14.76 1.75
N PRO A 191 -10.43 -15.10 1.10
CA PRO A 191 -10.42 -15.83 -0.16
C PRO A 191 -9.69 -15.08 -1.27
N GLU A 192 -9.83 -13.75 -1.35
CA GLU A 192 -9.10 -12.95 -2.33
C GLU A 192 -7.58 -12.99 -2.11
N CYS A 193 -7.13 -13.03 -0.84
CA CYS A 193 -5.72 -13.21 -0.53
C CYS A 193 -5.25 -14.63 -0.91
N ASP A 194 -6.06 -15.67 -0.63
CA ASP A 194 -5.75 -17.06 -0.98
C ASP A 194 -5.55 -17.27 -2.49
N LEU A 195 -6.19 -16.46 -3.34
CA LEU A 195 -6.09 -16.57 -4.82
C LEU A 195 -4.76 -16.07 -5.40
N ILE A 196 -4.06 -15.17 -4.70
CA ILE A 196 -2.90 -14.45 -5.26
C ILE A 196 -1.62 -14.59 -4.42
N SER A 197 -1.65 -15.45 -3.40
CA SER A 197 -0.55 -15.59 -2.44
C SER A 197 -0.38 -17.03 -1.98
N ASP A 198 0.80 -17.35 -1.45
CA ASP A 198 1.03 -18.63 -0.80
C ASP A 198 0.58 -18.56 0.67
N LYS A 199 -0.49 -19.27 1.01
CA LYS A 199 -1.01 -19.34 2.39
C LYS A 199 -0.22 -20.34 3.23
N ILE A 200 0.44 -19.87 4.27
CA ILE A 200 1.25 -20.65 5.19
C ILE A 200 0.60 -20.62 6.58
N ILE A 201 0.24 -21.79 7.11
CA ILE A 201 -0.32 -21.93 8.46
C ILE A 201 0.76 -22.53 9.36
N LEU A 202 1.21 -21.75 10.35
CA LEU A 202 2.24 -22.18 11.30
C LEU A 202 1.57 -22.91 12.48
N LYS A 203 1.71 -24.24 12.48
CA LYS A 203 1.20 -25.13 13.54
C LYS A 203 1.68 -24.66 14.92
N ASP A 204 0.86 -24.88 15.94
CA ASP A 204 1.07 -24.51 17.36
C ASP A 204 1.02 -23.01 17.71
N SER A 205 1.02 -22.10 16.74
CA SER A 205 1.00 -20.64 16.99
C SER A 205 -0.31 -19.94 16.62
N HIS A 206 -1.22 -20.65 15.95
CA HIS A 206 -2.42 -20.09 15.31
C HIS A 206 -2.12 -18.96 14.28
N ILE A 207 -0.87 -18.81 13.84
CA ILE A 207 -0.45 -17.79 12.88
C ILE A 207 -0.74 -18.23 11.45
N ILE A 208 -1.26 -17.30 10.65
CA ILE A 208 -1.49 -17.47 9.22
C ILE A 208 -0.77 -16.37 8.47
N LEU A 209 0.11 -16.75 7.55
CA LEU A 209 0.84 -15.86 6.66
C LEU A 209 0.32 -16.01 5.24
N TRP A 210 -0.08 -14.92 4.62
CA TRP A 210 -0.28 -14.81 3.18
C TRP A 210 0.98 -14.23 2.58
N LYS A 211 1.83 -15.10 2.03
CA LYS A 211 3.14 -14.78 1.51
C LYS A 211 3.04 -14.32 0.05
N ASN A 212 3.68 -13.21 -0.26
CA ASN A 212 3.78 -12.71 -1.62
C ASN A 212 4.58 -13.68 -2.49
N SER A 213 3.92 -14.25 -3.50
CA SER A 213 4.52 -15.20 -4.45
C SER A 213 4.86 -14.55 -5.81
N PHE A 214 4.67 -13.24 -5.95
CA PHE A 214 5.04 -12.53 -7.17
C PHE A 214 6.57 -12.52 -7.34
N PRO A 215 7.08 -12.73 -8.57
CA PRO A 215 8.52 -12.81 -8.81
C PRO A 215 9.22 -11.51 -8.44
N LYS A 216 10.28 -11.63 -7.64
CA LYS A 216 11.26 -10.55 -7.45
C LYS A 216 11.99 -10.36 -8.78
N LYS A 217 11.72 -9.24 -9.47
CA LYS A 217 12.54 -8.79 -10.59
C LYS A 217 13.66 -7.90 -10.07
#